data_AF-A0A842JT26-F1
#
_entry.id   AF-A0A842JT26-F1
#
_cell.length_a   1.000
_cell.length_b   1.000
_cell.length_c   1.000
_cell.angle_alpha   90.00
_cell.angle_beta   90.00
_cell.angle_gamma   90.00
#
_symmetry.space_group_name_H-M   'P 1'
#
loop_
_entity.id
_entity.type
_entity.pdbx_description
1 polymer ?
#
loop_
_entity_poly.entity_id
_entity_poly.type
_entity_poly.pdbx_seq_one_letter_code
_entity_poly.pdbx_strand_id
1 'polypeptide(L)'
;MPRDRTSSAPRRVLRLRRESWGFVIGSFLFGLAATRVYGDAAGPELDNITYFVGSLFFTTAGFIQLSLSGRPVPGAESHRVERYDWWSALIQFVGTLLFNISTGVALIHGLTVEQDRVWGWRPDIFGSTAFLVASALAVVATTETDRLWDPHARNWRSTWLNMIGSVAFGVSAVAAFIVPGTGALENAGIADLGTFVGAVCFLVAALLMRPPHPTYSPNQVSTRS
;
A
#
# COMPACT_ATOMS: atom_id res chain seq x y z
N MET A 1 32.28 -18.26 -15.13
CA MET A 1 32.37 -17.37 -13.94
C MET A 1 31.15 -17.59 -13.06
N PRO A 2 31.30 -18.09 -11.81
CA PRO A 2 30.19 -18.18 -10.88
C PRO A 2 29.91 -16.78 -10.32
N ARG A 3 28.68 -16.29 -10.48
CA ARG A 3 28.24 -15.03 -9.85
C ARG A 3 28.23 -15.22 -8.34
N ASP A 4 29.00 -14.39 -7.65
CA ASP A 4 29.16 -14.35 -6.22
C ASP A 4 27.81 -14.01 -5.54
N ARG A 5 27.16 -15.02 -4.92
CA ARG A 5 25.81 -14.90 -4.33
C ARG A 5 25.81 -14.32 -2.91
N THR A 6 26.97 -14.00 -2.35
CA THR A 6 27.14 -13.71 -0.91
C THR A 6 26.91 -12.23 -0.51
N SER A 7 26.92 -11.29 -1.46
CA SER A 7 26.86 -9.84 -1.18
C SER A 7 25.46 -9.19 -1.24
N SER A 8 24.41 -9.96 -1.61
CA SER A 8 23.09 -9.41 -1.91
C SER A 8 22.12 -9.35 -0.72
N ALA A 9 22.31 -10.21 0.30
CA ALA A 9 21.40 -10.33 1.44
C ALA A 9 21.29 -9.06 2.31
N PRO A 10 22.40 -8.37 2.70
CA PRO A 10 22.32 -7.15 3.52
C PRO A 10 21.58 -6.02 2.80
N ARG A 11 21.81 -5.89 1.48
CA ARG A 11 21.16 -4.87 0.64
C ARG A 11 19.66 -5.12 0.51
N ARG A 12 19.23 -6.38 0.39
CA ARG A 12 17.80 -6.75 0.32
C ARG A 12 17.08 -6.42 1.63
N VAL A 13 17.66 -6.74 2.79
CA VAL A 13 17.07 -6.43 4.11
C VAL A 13 16.91 -4.93 4.34
N LEU A 14 17.90 -4.12 3.95
CA LEU A 14 17.82 -2.67 4.04
C LEU A 14 16.71 -2.07 3.15
N ARG A 15 16.50 -2.63 1.96
CA ARG A 15 15.46 -2.18 1.03
C ARG A 15 14.06 -2.51 1.52
N LEU A 16 13.86 -3.73 2.04
CA LEU A 16 12.60 -4.13 2.69
C LEU A 16 12.25 -3.25 3.89
N ARG A 17 13.25 -2.86 4.70
CA ARG A 17 13.02 -1.91 5.78
C ARG A 17 12.59 -0.53 5.27
N ARG A 18 13.13 -0.07 4.14
CA ARG A 18 12.81 1.25 3.56
C ARG A 18 11.38 1.30 3.00
N GLU A 19 10.94 0.29 2.25
CA GLU A 19 9.55 0.23 1.76
C GLU A 19 8.55 0.16 2.92
N SER A 20 8.80 -0.68 3.94
CA SER A 20 7.91 -0.80 5.10
C SER A 20 7.75 0.54 5.83
N TRP A 21 8.83 1.30 6.02
CA TRP A 21 8.74 2.63 6.63
C TRP A 21 7.94 3.62 5.80
N GLY A 22 8.06 3.59 4.47
CA GLY A 22 7.23 4.42 3.60
C GLY A 22 5.75 4.07 3.74
N PHE A 23 5.40 2.76 3.76
CA PHE A 23 4.03 2.33 4.01
C PHE A 23 3.52 2.71 5.41
N VAL A 24 4.35 2.62 6.45
CA VAL A 24 4.01 3.03 7.82
C VAL A 24 3.69 4.52 7.89
N ILE A 25 4.58 5.37 7.38
CA ILE A 25 4.39 6.83 7.42
C ILE A 25 3.19 7.23 6.57
N GLY A 26 3.07 6.70 5.35
CA GLY A 26 1.93 6.97 4.47
C GLY A 26 0.60 6.59 5.12
N SER A 27 0.51 5.38 5.69
CA SER A 27 -0.70 4.89 6.36
C SER A 27 -1.05 5.72 7.59
N PHE A 28 -0.05 6.11 8.39
CA PHE A 28 -0.26 6.95 9.56
C PHE A 28 -0.84 8.31 9.18
N LEU A 29 -0.28 8.98 8.16
CA LEU A 29 -0.76 10.29 7.71
C LEU A 29 -2.18 10.23 7.16
N PHE A 30 -2.51 9.21 6.35
CA PHE A 30 -3.88 8.99 5.88
C PHE A 30 -4.87 8.72 7.02
N GLY A 31 -4.46 7.91 8.01
CA GLY A 31 -5.28 7.62 9.18
C GLY A 31 -5.50 8.87 10.02
N LEU A 32 -4.46 9.68 10.22
CA LEU A 32 -4.56 10.94 10.96
C LEU A 32 -5.52 11.92 10.28
N ALA A 33 -5.33 12.16 8.97
CA ALA A 33 -6.16 13.05 8.18
C ALA A 33 -7.64 12.60 8.09
N ALA A 34 -7.88 11.28 8.09
CA ALA A 34 -9.24 10.74 8.10
C ALA A 34 -10.00 10.96 9.44
N THR A 35 -9.34 11.47 10.48
CA THR A 35 -10.02 11.78 11.74
C THR A 35 -10.60 13.19 11.72
N ARG A 36 -11.87 13.33 12.10
CA ARG A 36 -12.50 14.65 12.27
C ARG A 36 -11.74 15.54 13.25
N VAL A 37 -11.20 14.95 14.32
CA VAL A 37 -10.42 15.70 15.33
C VAL A 37 -9.23 16.42 14.70
N TYR A 38 -8.51 15.75 13.79
CA TYR A 38 -7.39 16.37 13.09
C TYR A 38 -7.88 17.38 12.05
N GLY A 39 -8.86 17.01 11.21
CA GLY A 39 -9.39 17.89 10.17
C GLY A 39 -9.95 19.21 10.73
N ASP A 40 -10.71 19.15 11.82
CA ASP A 40 -11.30 20.33 12.49
C ASP A 40 -10.22 21.23 13.10
N ALA A 41 -9.12 20.65 13.61
CA ALA A 41 -8.05 21.39 14.27
C ALA A 41 -7.02 21.97 13.30
N ALA A 42 -6.65 21.21 12.26
CA ALA A 42 -5.64 21.58 11.27
C ALA A 42 -6.22 22.48 10.17
N GLY A 43 -7.51 22.33 9.91
CA GLY A 43 -8.19 22.97 8.80
C GLY A 43 -7.92 22.29 7.45
N PRO A 44 -8.71 22.64 6.42
CA PRO A 44 -8.77 21.91 5.14
C PRO A 44 -7.45 21.88 4.38
N GLU A 45 -6.65 22.94 4.49
CA GLU A 45 -5.37 23.05 3.79
C GLU A 45 -4.33 22.06 4.34
N LEU A 46 -4.13 22.06 5.67
CA LEU A 46 -3.19 21.15 6.32
C LEU A 46 -3.66 19.69 6.24
N ASP A 47 -4.97 19.46 6.23
CA ASP A 47 -5.54 18.13 6.01
C ASP A 47 -5.20 17.59 4.62
N ASN A 48 -5.41 18.40 3.57
CA ASN A 48 -5.02 18.05 2.20
C ASN A 48 -3.52 17.86 2.02
N ILE A 49 -2.69 18.69 2.68
CA ILE A 49 -1.23 18.51 2.68
C ILE A 49 -0.86 17.17 3.33
N THR A 50 -1.52 16.79 4.42
CA THR A 50 -1.26 15.53 5.13
C THR A 50 -1.56 14.32 4.26
N TYR A 51 -2.71 14.32 3.56
CA TYR A 51 -3.02 13.30 2.57
C TYR A 51 -2.01 13.27 1.42
N PHE A 52 -1.65 14.43 0.86
CA PHE A 52 -0.70 14.51 -0.24
C PHE A 52 0.68 13.97 0.14
N VAL A 53 1.22 14.39 1.28
CA VAL A 53 2.50 13.90 1.81
C VAL A 53 2.43 12.40 2.07
N GLY A 54 1.33 11.91 2.67
CA GLY A 54 1.12 10.47 2.85
C GLY A 54 1.17 9.68 1.55
N SER A 55 0.61 10.24 0.47
CA SER A 55 0.56 9.57 -0.84
C SER A 55 1.93 9.49 -1.51
N LEU A 56 2.80 10.47 -1.27
CA LEU A 56 4.20 10.45 -1.73
C LEU A 56 4.99 9.33 -1.05
N PHE A 57 4.76 9.11 0.25
CA PHE A 57 5.37 8.00 0.98
C PHE A 57 4.89 6.63 0.45
N PHE A 58 3.59 6.48 0.20
CA PHE A 58 3.03 5.28 -0.44
C PHE A 58 3.63 5.03 -1.84
N THR A 59 3.74 6.09 -2.65
CA THR A 59 4.31 6.01 -4.01
C THR A 59 5.78 5.61 -3.97
N THR A 60 6.54 6.21 -3.07
CA THR A 60 7.96 5.88 -2.87
C THR A 60 8.12 4.44 -2.40
N ALA A 61 7.30 3.99 -1.44
CA ALA A 61 7.32 2.61 -0.95
C ALA A 61 6.96 1.60 -2.05
N GLY A 62 5.89 1.87 -2.82
CA GLY A 62 5.50 1.04 -3.95
C GLY A 62 6.57 0.96 -5.03
N PHE A 63 7.25 2.07 -5.32
CA PHE A 63 8.39 2.09 -6.25
C PHE A 63 9.56 1.24 -5.75
N ILE A 64 9.92 1.35 -4.46
CA ILE A 64 10.97 0.52 -3.85
C ILE A 64 10.57 -0.97 -3.93
N GLN A 65 9.32 -1.30 -3.64
CA GLN A 65 8.80 -2.66 -3.68
C GLN A 65 8.85 -3.26 -5.08
N LEU A 66 8.43 -2.50 -6.10
CA LEU A 66 8.43 -2.94 -7.49
C LEU A 66 9.86 -3.04 -8.06
N SER A 67 10.67 -1.99 -7.87
CA SER A 67 11.91 -1.81 -8.62
C SER A 67 13.17 -2.24 -7.85
N LEU A 68 13.15 -2.18 -6.52
CA LEU A 68 14.35 -2.29 -5.70
C LEU A 68 14.39 -3.54 -4.83
N SER A 69 13.25 -4.15 -4.50
CA SER A 69 13.19 -5.38 -3.69
C SER A 69 13.61 -6.65 -4.43
N GLY A 70 14.07 -6.51 -5.69
CA GLY A 70 14.65 -7.60 -6.47
C GLY A 70 13.61 -8.64 -6.91
N ARG A 71 12.39 -8.18 -7.19
CA ARG A 71 11.34 -8.97 -7.82
C ARG A 71 11.69 -9.12 -9.31
N PRO A 72 11.92 -10.34 -9.80
CA PRO A 72 12.20 -10.54 -11.22
C PRO A 72 10.97 -10.16 -12.06
N VAL A 73 11.18 -9.50 -13.19
CA VAL A 73 10.09 -9.27 -14.14
C VAL A 73 9.67 -10.63 -14.70
N PRO A 74 8.38 -11.01 -14.62
CA PRO A 74 7.93 -12.33 -15.03
C PRO A 74 8.13 -12.56 -16.53
N GLY A 75 8.68 -13.72 -16.87
CA GLY A 75 8.88 -14.19 -18.24
C GLY A 75 8.10 -15.48 -18.53
N ALA A 76 8.36 -16.07 -19.71
CA ALA A 76 7.71 -17.31 -20.13
C ALA A 76 7.90 -18.47 -19.13
N GLU A 77 9.07 -18.53 -18.49
CA GLU A 77 9.44 -19.57 -17.52
C GLU A 77 9.02 -19.25 -16.07
N SER A 78 8.51 -18.05 -15.78
CA SER A 78 8.16 -17.67 -14.42
C SER A 78 6.97 -18.46 -13.89
N HIS A 79 7.10 -18.93 -12.65
CA HIS A 79 6.03 -19.62 -11.95
C HIS A 79 4.84 -18.68 -11.69
N ARG A 80 3.64 -19.25 -11.57
CA ARG A 80 2.38 -18.51 -11.38
C ARG A 80 2.42 -17.55 -10.18
N VAL A 81 2.99 -17.99 -9.06
CA VAL A 81 3.23 -17.17 -7.87
C VAL A 81 4.07 -15.93 -8.16
N GLU A 82 5.19 -16.08 -8.88
CA GLU A 82 6.09 -14.97 -9.21
C GLU A 82 5.39 -13.93 -10.11
N ARG A 83 4.55 -14.41 -11.04
CA ARG A 83 3.74 -13.54 -11.90
C ARG A 83 2.75 -12.73 -11.08
N TYR A 84 2.00 -13.36 -10.18
CA TYR A 84 1.02 -12.67 -9.34
C TYR A 84 1.68 -11.71 -8.35
N ASP A 85 2.81 -12.09 -7.76
CA ASP A 85 3.57 -11.23 -6.85
C ASP A 85 4.08 -9.97 -7.56
N TRP A 86 4.58 -10.10 -8.79
CA TRP A 86 5.05 -8.96 -9.58
C TRP A 86 3.88 -8.06 -10.05
N TRP A 87 2.81 -8.65 -10.60
CA TRP A 87 1.63 -7.89 -11.05
C TRP A 87 0.91 -7.20 -9.89
N SER A 88 0.84 -7.84 -8.72
CA SER A 88 0.34 -7.22 -7.50
C SER A 88 1.14 -5.96 -7.17
N ALA A 89 2.48 -6.04 -7.12
CA ALA A 89 3.32 -4.88 -6.84
C ALA A 89 3.21 -3.78 -7.89
N LEU A 90 3.11 -4.12 -9.18
CA LEU A 90 2.95 -3.14 -10.24
C LEU A 90 1.61 -2.41 -10.14
N ILE A 91 0.50 -3.14 -10.02
CA ILE A 91 -0.83 -2.55 -9.93
C ILE A 91 -0.96 -1.70 -8.66
N GLN A 92 -0.39 -2.18 -7.55
CA GLN A 92 -0.29 -1.41 -6.31
C GLN A 92 0.43 -0.07 -6.54
N PHE A 93 1.58 -0.09 -7.22
CA PHE A 93 2.32 1.13 -7.53
C PHE A 93 1.56 2.08 -8.47
N VAL A 94 0.83 1.55 -9.46
CA VAL A 94 -0.06 2.37 -10.29
C VAL A 94 -1.17 3.00 -9.43
N GLY A 95 -1.75 2.24 -8.51
CA GLY A 95 -2.74 2.75 -7.56
C GLY A 95 -2.22 3.89 -6.69
N THR A 96 -0.97 3.83 -6.22
CA THR A 96 -0.39 4.91 -5.42
C THR A 96 -0.14 6.18 -6.24
N LEU A 97 0.23 6.05 -7.52
CA LEU A 97 0.30 7.20 -8.44
C LEU A 97 -1.06 7.86 -8.66
N LEU A 98 -2.13 7.06 -8.81
CA LEU A 98 -3.49 7.58 -8.94
C LEU A 98 -3.93 8.33 -7.68
N PHE A 99 -3.64 7.80 -6.50
CA PHE A 99 -3.86 8.52 -5.24
C PHE A 99 -3.01 9.80 -5.13
N ASN A 100 -1.78 9.80 -5.63
CA ASN A 100 -0.94 10.99 -5.65
C ASN A 100 -1.52 12.10 -6.54
N ILE A 101 -2.04 11.74 -7.71
CA ILE A 101 -2.75 12.67 -8.59
C ILE A 101 -4.01 13.19 -7.89
N SER A 102 -4.83 12.30 -7.34
CA SER A 102 -6.09 12.67 -6.68
C SER A 102 -5.86 13.61 -5.47
N THR A 103 -4.89 13.31 -4.61
CA THR A 103 -4.50 14.17 -3.48
C THR A 103 -3.89 15.49 -3.93
N GLY A 104 -3.09 15.49 -5.00
CA GLY A 104 -2.53 16.71 -5.59
C GLY A 104 -3.60 17.63 -6.16
N VAL A 105 -4.60 17.08 -6.84
CA VAL A 105 -5.76 17.85 -7.33
C VAL A 105 -6.53 18.45 -6.16
N ALA A 106 -6.87 17.68 -5.14
CA ALA A 106 -7.57 18.21 -3.96
C ALA A 106 -6.79 19.32 -3.25
N LEU A 107 -5.46 19.17 -3.14
CA LEU A 107 -4.60 20.20 -2.58
C LEU A 107 -4.63 21.50 -3.42
N ILE A 108 -4.48 21.41 -4.74
CA ILE A 108 -4.53 22.58 -5.63
C ILE A 108 -5.89 23.27 -5.58
N HIS A 109 -6.99 22.50 -5.60
CA HIS A 109 -8.35 23.04 -5.53
C HIS A 109 -8.62 23.72 -4.19
N GLY A 110 -8.24 23.10 -3.06
CA GLY A 110 -8.40 23.68 -1.73
C GLY A 110 -7.63 24.98 -1.51
N LEU A 111 -6.52 25.19 -2.25
CA LEU A 111 -5.75 26.43 -2.24
C LEU A 111 -6.34 27.53 -3.12
N THR A 112 -7.10 27.18 -4.17
CA THR A 112 -7.50 28.11 -5.24
C THR A 112 -8.98 28.50 -5.22
N VAL A 113 -9.86 27.65 -4.69
CA VAL A 113 -11.32 27.86 -4.71
C VAL A 113 -11.86 27.91 -3.27
N GLU A 114 -12.32 29.08 -2.82
CA GLU A 114 -12.87 29.26 -1.46
C GLU A 114 -14.06 28.32 -1.15
N GLN A 115 -14.89 28.00 -2.15
CA GLN A 115 -16.04 27.10 -2.00
C GLN A 115 -15.65 25.63 -1.81
N ASP A 116 -14.46 25.22 -2.26
CA ASP A 116 -13.96 23.84 -2.13
C ASP A 116 -13.14 23.63 -0.84
N ARG A 117 -12.86 24.69 -0.08
CA ARG A 117 -12.24 24.59 1.25
C ARG A 117 -13.09 23.79 2.24
N VAL A 118 -14.36 23.55 1.96
CA VAL A 118 -15.25 22.83 2.87
C VAL A 118 -14.96 21.31 2.87
N TRP A 119 -14.29 20.78 1.84
CA TRP A 119 -14.14 19.34 1.67
C TRP A 119 -12.66 18.96 1.51
N GLY A 120 -12.10 18.28 2.52
CA GLY A 120 -10.80 17.63 2.41
C GLY A 120 -10.77 16.53 1.34
N TRP A 121 -9.58 16.03 1.02
CA TRP A 121 -9.36 15.00 0.01
C TRP A 121 -10.19 13.73 0.25
N ARG A 122 -10.58 13.04 -0.83
CA ARG A 122 -11.40 11.82 -0.78
C ARG A 122 -10.85 10.72 -1.69
N PRO A 123 -11.01 9.43 -1.31
CA PRO A 123 -10.54 8.33 -2.13
C PRO A 123 -11.17 8.30 -3.52
N ASP A 124 -10.29 8.19 -4.52
CA ASP A 124 -10.65 7.98 -5.91
C ASP A 124 -10.93 6.50 -6.21
N ILE A 125 -11.89 6.25 -7.11
CA ILE A 125 -12.34 4.91 -7.50
C ILE A 125 -11.25 4.13 -8.23
N PHE A 126 -10.45 4.79 -9.09
CA PHE A 126 -9.41 4.11 -9.85
C PHE A 126 -8.28 3.66 -8.93
N GLY A 127 -7.82 4.53 -8.01
CA GLY A 127 -6.83 4.19 -7.00
C GLY A 127 -7.28 3.04 -6.09
N SER A 128 -8.50 3.12 -5.56
CA SER A 128 -9.08 2.06 -4.71
C SER A 128 -9.28 0.74 -5.46
N THR A 129 -9.71 0.78 -6.73
CA THR A 129 -9.85 -0.43 -7.57
C THR A 129 -8.49 -1.09 -7.80
N ALA A 130 -7.44 -0.30 -8.08
CA ALA A 130 -6.09 -0.83 -8.25
C ALA A 130 -5.60 -1.55 -6.99
N PHE A 131 -5.79 -0.95 -5.80
CA PHE A 131 -5.43 -1.59 -4.52
C PHE A 131 -6.20 -2.89 -4.26
N LEU A 132 -7.49 -2.94 -4.61
CA LEU A 132 -8.30 -4.14 -4.47
C LEU A 132 -7.81 -5.27 -5.39
N VAL A 133 -7.54 -4.96 -6.66
CA VAL A 133 -6.97 -5.91 -7.62
C VAL A 133 -5.59 -6.38 -7.17
N ALA A 134 -4.72 -5.45 -6.76
CA ALA A 134 -3.38 -5.77 -6.26
C ALA A 134 -3.44 -6.71 -5.04
N SER A 135 -4.34 -6.45 -4.10
CA SER A 135 -4.56 -7.27 -2.92
C SER A 135 -5.10 -8.66 -3.27
N ALA A 136 -6.02 -8.75 -4.23
CA ALA A 136 -6.53 -10.05 -4.71
C ALA A 136 -5.40 -10.91 -5.30
N LEU A 137 -4.53 -10.33 -6.13
CA LEU A 137 -3.38 -11.04 -6.68
C LEU A 137 -2.39 -11.48 -5.59
N ALA A 138 -2.15 -10.64 -4.57
CA ALA A 138 -1.31 -10.99 -3.42
C ALA A 138 -1.90 -12.15 -2.59
N VAL A 139 -3.22 -12.18 -2.39
CA VAL A 139 -3.91 -13.31 -1.71
C VAL A 139 -3.73 -14.59 -2.51
N VAL A 140 -3.87 -14.55 -3.84
CA VAL A 140 -3.65 -15.73 -4.69
C VAL A 140 -2.19 -16.22 -4.59
N ALA A 141 -1.22 -15.31 -4.71
CA ALA A 141 0.21 -15.65 -4.63
C ALA A 141 0.58 -16.29 -3.28
N THR A 142 0.07 -15.75 -2.17
CA THR A 142 0.33 -16.30 -0.83
C THR A 142 -0.39 -17.62 -0.57
N THR A 143 -1.62 -17.78 -1.04
CA THR A 143 -2.39 -19.03 -0.88
C THR A 143 -1.74 -20.20 -1.63
N GLU A 144 -1.18 -19.93 -2.82
CA GLU A 144 -0.47 -20.93 -3.63
C GLU A 144 0.92 -21.29 -3.05
N THR A 145 1.60 -20.36 -2.37
CA THR A 145 2.94 -20.58 -1.80
C THR A 145 2.89 -21.30 -0.46
N ASP A 146 1.94 -20.95 0.42
CA ASP A 146 2.06 -21.25 1.85
C ASP A 146 1.19 -22.42 2.35
N ARG A 147 0.44 -23.11 1.48
CA ARG A 147 -0.46 -24.23 1.84
C ARG A 147 -1.11 -24.04 3.24
N LEU A 148 -1.82 -22.93 3.43
CA LEU A 148 -2.57 -22.50 4.62
C LEU A 148 -1.89 -22.51 6.02
N TRP A 149 -0.70 -23.09 6.25
CA TRP A 149 -0.20 -23.34 7.62
C TRP A 149 1.33 -23.43 7.75
N ASP A 150 2.10 -22.52 7.12
CA ASP A 150 3.52 -22.33 7.49
C ASP A 150 3.69 -21.15 8.49
N PRO A 151 4.09 -21.41 9.75
CA PRO A 151 4.37 -20.38 10.77
C PRO A 151 5.53 -19.43 10.41
N HIS A 152 6.35 -19.77 9.41
CA HIS A 152 7.43 -18.92 8.88
C HIS A 152 6.95 -18.02 7.74
N ALA A 153 5.80 -18.33 7.14
CA ALA A 153 5.11 -17.52 6.15
C ALA A 153 4.17 -16.47 6.81
N ARG A 154 4.78 -15.55 7.54
CA ARG A 154 4.08 -14.44 8.23
C ARG A 154 3.43 -13.42 7.27
N ASN A 155 3.55 -13.59 5.96
CA ASN A 155 2.97 -12.71 4.95
C ASN A 155 1.43 -12.81 4.87
N TRP A 156 0.82 -13.95 5.22
CA TRP A 156 -0.64 -14.09 5.08
C TRP A 156 -1.43 -13.04 5.88
N ARG A 157 -1.00 -12.71 7.11
CA ARG A 157 -1.65 -11.67 7.93
C ARG A 157 -1.53 -10.30 7.29
N SER A 158 -0.34 -9.94 6.83
CA SER A 158 -0.11 -8.67 6.13
C SER A 158 -0.92 -8.60 4.84
N THR A 159 -0.97 -9.69 4.07
CA THR A 159 -1.77 -9.78 2.82
C THR A 159 -3.27 -9.61 3.09
N TRP A 160 -3.83 -10.30 4.08
CA TRP A 160 -5.25 -10.16 4.40
C TRP A 160 -5.58 -8.82 5.04
N LEU A 161 -4.69 -8.23 5.82
CA LEU A 161 -4.85 -6.86 6.31
C LEU A 161 -4.84 -5.86 5.14
N ASN A 162 -3.96 -6.02 4.15
CA ASN A 162 -4.00 -5.21 2.93
C ASN A 162 -5.31 -5.43 2.14
N MET A 163 -5.82 -6.66 2.07
CA MET A 163 -7.10 -6.93 1.43
C MET A 163 -8.26 -6.23 2.15
N ILE A 164 -8.37 -6.39 3.48
CA ILE A 164 -9.41 -5.73 4.29
C ILE A 164 -9.30 -4.22 4.15
N GLY A 165 -8.07 -3.68 4.21
CA GLY A 165 -7.84 -2.25 4.04
C GLY A 165 -8.23 -1.74 2.66
N SER A 166 -7.97 -2.51 1.61
CA SER A 166 -8.35 -2.17 0.23
C SER A 166 -9.87 -2.19 0.04
N VAL A 167 -10.58 -3.14 0.67
CA VAL A 167 -12.04 -3.17 0.68
C VAL A 167 -12.60 -1.94 1.40
N ALA A 168 -12.04 -1.57 2.55
CA ALA A 168 -12.45 -0.37 3.29
C ALA A 168 -12.24 0.92 2.49
N PHE A 169 -11.10 1.06 1.80
CA PHE A 169 -10.86 2.15 0.85
C PHE A 169 -11.82 2.14 -0.35
N GLY A 170 -12.16 0.97 -0.85
CA GLY A 170 -13.17 0.80 -1.91
C GLY A 170 -14.55 1.29 -1.48
N VAL A 171 -15.00 0.88 -0.29
CA VAL A 171 -16.25 1.37 0.31
C VAL A 171 -16.21 2.88 0.51
N SER A 172 -15.07 3.42 0.97
CA SER A 172 -14.89 4.86 1.13
C SER A 172 -15.01 5.61 -0.21
N ALA A 173 -14.45 5.08 -1.29
CA ALA A 173 -14.52 5.71 -2.60
C ALA A 173 -15.96 5.75 -3.14
N VAL A 174 -16.74 4.68 -2.89
CA VAL A 174 -18.17 4.66 -3.24
C VAL A 174 -18.96 5.65 -2.37
N ALA A 175 -18.73 5.68 -1.05
CA ALA A 175 -19.40 6.62 -0.16
C ALA A 175 -19.06 8.10 -0.44
N ALA A 176 -17.96 8.34 -1.17
CA ALA A 176 -17.53 9.65 -1.60
C ALA A 176 -18.19 10.14 -2.90
N PHE A 177 -19.13 9.40 -3.49
CA PHE A 177 -19.89 9.91 -4.63
C PHE A 177 -20.67 11.18 -4.27
N ILE A 178 -20.64 12.15 -5.19
CA ILE A 178 -21.37 13.42 -5.07
C ILE A 178 -22.79 13.20 -5.60
N VAL A 179 -23.79 13.60 -4.81
CA VAL A 179 -25.19 13.60 -5.25
C VAL A 179 -25.37 14.68 -6.32
N PRO A 180 -25.81 14.34 -7.54
CA PRO A 180 -25.98 15.31 -8.61
C PRO A 180 -26.94 16.44 -8.21
N GLY A 181 -26.51 17.69 -8.43
CA GLY A 181 -27.34 18.89 -8.20
C GLY A 181 -27.22 19.52 -6.80
N THR A 182 -26.69 18.82 -5.80
CA THR A 182 -26.48 19.39 -4.45
C THR A 182 -25.02 19.73 -4.16
N GLY A 183 -24.08 19.11 -4.88
CA GLY A 183 -22.64 19.21 -4.58
C GLY A 183 -22.24 18.55 -3.25
N ALA A 184 -23.20 17.96 -2.54
CA ALA A 184 -22.99 17.28 -1.28
C ALA A 184 -22.68 15.80 -1.52
N LEU A 185 -21.93 15.24 -0.58
CA LEU A 185 -21.51 13.85 -0.64
C LEU A 185 -22.61 12.93 -0.15
N GLU A 186 -22.73 11.77 -0.77
CA GLU A 186 -23.74 10.78 -0.43
C GLU A 186 -23.59 10.33 1.03
N ASN A 187 -22.36 10.03 1.48
CA ASN A 187 -22.11 9.75 2.88
C ASN A 187 -20.69 10.09 3.33
N ALA A 188 -20.48 11.35 3.75
CA ALA A 188 -19.18 11.83 4.19
C ALA A 188 -18.59 11.03 5.35
N GLY A 189 -19.41 10.65 6.35
CA GLY A 189 -18.93 9.89 7.50
C GLY A 189 -18.48 8.47 7.18
N ILE A 190 -19.15 7.79 6.23
CA ILE A 190 -18.72 6.46 5.77
C ILE A 190 -17.41 6.55 4.98
N ALA A 191 -17.21 7.62 4.20
CA ALA A 191 -15.95 7.84 3.50
C ALA A 191 -14.78 8.02 4.49
N ASP A 192 -14.92 8.91 5.47
CA ASP A 192 -13.87 9.15 6.48
C ASP A 192 -13.55 7.87 7.26
N LEU A 193 -14.60 7.14 7.69
CA LEU A 193 -14.45 5.88 8.42
C LEU A 193 -13.76 4.80 7.57
N GLY A 194 -14.15 4.64 6.30
CA GLY A 194 -13.55 3.66 5.40
C GLY A 194 -12.07 3.96 5.14
N THR A 195 -11.73 5.24 4.96
CA THR A 195 -10.34 5.70 4.82
C THR A 195 -9.54 5.42 6.10
N PHE A 196 -10.10 5.73 7.27
CA PHE A 196 -9.45 5.49 8.56
C PHE A 196 -9.19 4.00 8.82
N VAL A 197 -10.22 3.16 8.64
CA VAL A 197 -10.10 1.70 8.82
C VAL A 197 -9.07 1.13 7.83
N GLY A 198 -9.13 1.57 6.57
CA GLY A 198 -8.17 1.20 5.55
C GLY A 198 -6.74 1.54 5.94
N ALA A 199 -6.51 2.77 6.39
CA ALA A 199 -5.21 3.26 6.85
C ALA A 199 -4.67 2.47 8.05
N VAL A 200 -5.52 2.15 9.03
CA VAL A 200 -5.13 1.31 10.18
C VAL A 200 -4.74 -0.10 9.71
N CYS A 201 -5.51 -0.71 8.81
CA CYS A 201 -5.19 -2.02 8.26
C CYS A 201 -3.84 -2.02 7.54
N PHE A 202 -3.57 -1.04 6.68
CA PHE A 202 -2.29 -0.89 5.98
C PHE A 202 -1.13 -0.62 6.94
N LEU A 203 -1.34 0.19 7.97
CA LEU A 203 -0.35 0.47 9.00
C LEU A 203 0.05 -0.81 9.73
N VAL A 204 -0.92 -1.59 10.20
CA VAL A 204 -0.64 -2.86 10.89
C VAL A 204 0.01 -3.85 9.94
N ALA A 205 -0.43 -3.92 8.67
CA ALA A 205 0.18 -4.77 7.67
C ALA A 205 1.67 -4.44 7.44
N ALA A 206 1.99 -3.14 7.35
CA ALA A 206 3.35 -2.65 7.15
C ALA A 206 4.25 -2.88 8.37
N LEU A 207 3.71 -2.71 9.59
CA LEU A 207 4.43 -3.00 10.84
C LEU A 207 4.71 -4.50 11.03
N LEU A 208 3.83 -5.36 10.51
CA LEU A 208 4.01 -6.82 10.55
C LEU A 208 4.95 -7.35 9.46
N MET A 209 5.32 -6.52 8.49
CA MET A 209 6.18 -6.89 7.38
C MET A 209 7.60 -7.18 7.88
N ARG A 210 8.13 -8.37 7.58
CA ARG A 210 9.44 -8.82 8.07
C ARG A 210 10.39 -9.11 6.91
N PRO A 211 11.72 -8.88 7.08
CA PRO A 211 12.70 -9.37 6.13
C PRO A 211 12.64 -10.91 6.04
N PRO A 212 12.90 -11.51 4.87
CA PRO A 212 13.08 -12.94 4.72
C PRO A 212 14.12 -13.45 5.74
N HIS A 213 13.80 -14.54 6.43
CA HIS A 213 14.81 -15.26 7.20
C HIS A 213 15.89 -15.76 6.23
N PRO A 214 17.19 -15.59 6.55
CA PRO A 214 18.24 -16.28 5.81
C PRO A 214 18.09 -17.78 6.10
N THR A 215 17.38 -18.51 5.24
CA THR A 215 17.33 -19.96 5.32
C THR A 215 18.69 -20.54 4.94
N TYR A 216 19.26 -21.26 5.90
CA TYR A 216 20.36 -22.23 5.86
C TYR A 216 20.87 -22.64 4.47
N SER A 217 22.19 -22.49 4.25
CA SER A 217 22.90 -23.05 3.08
C SER A 217 23.15 -24.56 3.27
N PRO A 218 22.65 -25.46 2.39
CA PRO A 218 22.83 -26.90 2.54
C PRO A 218 24.27 -27.42 2.35
N ASN A 219 25.24 -26.57 2.00
CA ASN A 219 26.57 -27.01 1.53
C ASN A 219 27.65 -27.13 2.62
N GLN A 220 27.31 -27.45 3.86
CA GLN A 220 28.30 -27.66 4.93
C GLN A 220 28.52 -29.14 5.33
N VAL A 221 27.99 -30.11 4.58
CA VAL A 221 28.15 -31.55 4.92
C VAL A 221 29.29 -32.25 4.17
N SER A 222 30.04 -31.58 3.29
CA SER A 222 31.12 -32.23 2.52
C SER A 222 32.53 -31.76 2.87
N THR A 223 32.89 -31.79 4.16
CA THR A 223 34.32 -31.82 4.58
C THR A 223 34.45 -32.44 5.98
N ARG A 224 34.20 -33.75 6.07
CA ARG A 224 34.89 -34.64 7.03
C ARG A 224 35.09 -35.98 6.35
N SER A 225 36.18 -36.07 5.60
CA SER A 225 36.90 -37.31 5.33
C SER A 225 38.16 -37.29 6.17
#